data_AF-A0A1I4EKI5-F1
#
_entry.id   AF-A0A1I4EKI5-F1
#
_cell.length_a   1.000
_cell.length_b   1.000
_cell.length_c   1.000
_cell.angle_alpha   90.00
_cell.angle_beta   90.00
_cell.angle_gamma   90.00
#
_symmetry.space_group_name_H-M   'P 1'
#
loop_
_entity.id
_entity.type
_entity.pdbx_description
1 polymer ?
#
loop_
_entity_poly.entity_id
_entity_poly.type
_entity_poly.pdbx_seq_one_letter_code
_entity_poly.pdbx_strand_id
1 'polypeptide(L)'
;MATITFEVKTYEVKIARELNASADGLSLKFPAYILCRGDKYHVVVYILDDASPVPANTFIPTRNRGTIFVPRWQFEWFVDLLRNEKPVYCYLNSDSPNWNALYTGQEPVGEHEL
;
A
#
# COMPACT_ATOMS: atom_id res chain seq x y z
N MET A 1 14.62 -4.53 14.50
CA MET A 1 13.25 -5.04 14.38
C MET A 1 12.30 -3.92 14.72
N ALA A 2 11.47 -3.51 13.78
CA ALA A 2 10.49 -2.46 13.94
C ALA A 2 9.19 -2.86 13.25
N THR A 3 8.14 -3.02 14.04
CA THR A 3 6.76 -3.07 13.56
C THR A 3 6.10 -1.75 13.91
N ILE A 4 5.25 -1.25 13.02
CA ILE A 4 4.45 -0.07 13.27
C ILE A 4 3.06 -0.26 12.69
N THR A 5 2.07 0.22 13.43
CA THR A 5 0.70 0.41 12.93
C THR A 5 0.40 1.90 13.01
N PHE A 6 -0.19 2.45 11.96
CA PHE A 6 -0.66 3.83 11.94
C PHE A 6 -1.99 3.94 11.20
N GLU A 7 -2.82 4.90 11.60
CA GLU A 7 -4.05 5.25 10.89
C GLU A 7 -3.71 6.03 9.62
N VAL A 8 -4.32 5.65 8.49
CA VAL A 8 -4.21 6.38 7.22
C VAL A 8 -5.10 7.62 7.30
N LYS A 9 -4.48 8.80 7.27
CA LYS A 9 -5.17 10.10 7.35
C LYS A 9 -5.56 10.64 5.99
N THR A 10 -4.71 10.42 5.00
CA THR A 10 -4.94 10.84 3.61
C THR A 10 -4.39 9.81 2.65
N TYR A 11 -4.96 9.75 1.44
CA TYR A 11 -4.40 8.98 0.35
C TYR A 11 -4.42 9.78 -0.96
N GLU A 12 -3.50 9.45 -1.85
CA GLU A 12 -3.38 10.03 -3.19
C GLU A 12 -3.27 8.89 -4.20
N VAL A 13 -4.08 8.94 -5.26
CA VAL A 13 -3.98 8.00 -6.38
C VAL A 13 -3.37 8.73 -7.57
N LYS A 14 -2.29 8.18 -8.13
CA LYS A 14 -1.70 8.67 -9.38
C LYS A 14 -1.74 7.58 -10.43
N ILE A 15 -2.26 7.93 -11.60
CA ILE A 15 -2.39 7.04 -12.76
C ILE A 15 -1.69 7.69 -13.95
N ALA A 16 -0.95 6.90 -14.72
CA ALA A 16 -0.35 7.31 -15.98
C ALA A 16 -0.28 6.13 -16.95
N ARG A 17 0.09 6.40 -18.21
CA ARG A 17 0.29 5.35 -19.23
C ARG A 17 1.38 4.36 -18.85
N GLU A 18 2.50 4.86 -18.32
CA GLU A 18 3.61 4.07 -17.82
C GLU A 18 4.38 4.93 -16.81
N LEU A 19 4.67 4.37 -15.64
CA LEU A 19 5.67 4.88 -14.69
C LEU A 19 6.71 3.80 -14.46
N ASN A 20 7.93 4.24 -14.17
CA ASN A 20 9.07 3.37 -13.94
C ASN A 20 9.65 3.63 -12.55
N ALA A 21 10.05 2.56 -11.86
CA ALA A 21 10.81 2.63 -10.60
C ALA A 21 11.81 1.48 -10.55
N SER A 22 12.74 1.58 -9.61
CA SER A 22 13.66 0.51 -9.30
C SER A 22 13.46 0.06 -7.86
N ALA A 23 13.29 -1.24 -7.67
CA ALA A 23 13.28 -1.87 -6.35
C ALA A 23 14.04 -3.19 -6.44
N ASP A 24 14.90 -3.47 -5.46
CA ASP A 24 15.69 -4.70 -5.39
C ASP A 24 16.50 -5.01 -6.67
N GLY A 25 17.04 -3.96 -7.31
CA GLY A 25 17.77 -4.10 -8.59
C GLY A 25 16.89 -4.39 -9.81
N LEU A 26 15.58 -4.56 -9.64
CA LEU A 26 14.62 -4.79 -10.72
C LEU A 26 14.07 -3.48 -11.26
N SER A 27 13.82 -3.41 -12.56
CA SER A 27 13.06 -2.33 -13.18
C SER A 27 11.58 -2.70 -13.16
N LEU A 28 10.79 -1.87 -12.47
CA LEU A 28 9.36 -2.06 -12.32
C LEU A 28 8.61 -1.13 -13.25
N LYS A 29 7.59 -1.68 -13.90
CA LYS A 29 6.61 -0.92 -14.66
C LYS A 29 5.29 -0.93 -13.91
N PHE A 30 4.72 0.24 -13.65
CA PHE A 30 3.44 0.36 -12.97
C PHE A 30 2.61 1.47 -13.62
N PRO A 31 1.35 1.20 -14.01
CA PRO A 31 0.44 2.24 -14.48
C PRO A 31 -0.08 3.15 -13.35
N ALA A 32 -0.03 2.70 -12.10
CA ALA A 32 -0.57 3.47 -10.98
C ALA A 32 0.17 3.23 -9.65
N TYR A 33 0.04 4.19 -8.74
CA TYR A 33 0.32 3.96 -7.33
C TYR A 33 -0.73 4.65 -6.45
N ILE A 34 -0.84 4.15 -5.22
CA ILE A 34 -1.62 4.76 -4.15
C ILE A 34 -0.66 5.11 -3.02
N LEU A 35 -0.63 6.38 -2.62
CA LEU A 35 0.21 6.87 -1.53
C LEU A 35 -0.67 7.17 -0.32
N CYS A 36 -0.56 6.34 0.71
CA CYS A 36 -1.30 6.47 1.96
C CYS A 36 -0.39 7.10 3.02
N ARG A 37 -0.86 8.16 3.69
CA ARG A 37 -0.09 8.92 4.69
C ARG A 37 -0.81 8.93 6.02
N GLY A 38 -0.10 8.58 7.09
CA GLY A 38 -0.44 8.91 8.47
C GLY A 38 0.31 10.16 8.94
N ASP A 39 0.39 10.38 10.25
CA ASP A 39 1.03 11.58 10.81
C ASP A 39 2.56 11.62 10.60
N LYS A 40 3.20 10.45 10.66
CA LYS A 40 4.67 10.32 10.53
C LYS A 40 5.09 9.33 9.45
N TYR A 41 4.29 8.29 9.25
CA TYR A 41 4.58 7.18 8.36
C TYR A 41 3.75 7.27 7.09
N HIS A 42 4.29 6.72 6.01
CA HIS A 42 3.56 6.57 4.76
C HIS A 42 3.90 5.23 4.11
N VAL A 43 2.96 4.74 3.30
CA VAL A 43 3.13 3.54 2.50
C VAL A 43 2.76 3.87 1.06
N VAL A 44 3.53 3.33 0.11
CA VAL A 44 3.19 3.39 -1.31
C VAL A 44 2.76 2.01 -1.77
N VAL A 45 1.53 1.89 -2.23
CA VAL A 45 1.03 0.70 -2.92
C VAL A 45 1.30 0.89 -4.41
N TYR A 46 2.25 0.14 -4.96
CA TYR A 46 2.57 0.15 -6.39
C TYR A 46 1.72 -0.89 -7.11
N ILE A 47 0.98 -0.44 -8.11
CA ILE A 47 0.11 -1.27 -8.93
C ILE A 47 0.89 -1.66 -10.17
N LEU A 48 1.46 -2.86 -10.16
CA LEU A 48 2.35 -3.34 -11.21
C LEU A 48 1.59 -3.67 -12.49
N ASP A 49 2.24 -3.40 -13.62
CA ASP A 49 1.82 -3.93 -14.92
C ASP A 49 1.95 -5.47 -14.93
N ASP A 50 1.10 -6.16 -15.68
CA ASP A 50 1.06 -7.63 -15.69
C ASP A 50 2.36 -8.26 -16.20
N ALA A 51 3.14 -7.53 -17.02
CA ALA A 51 4.45 -7.97 -17.48
C ALA A 51 5.60 -7.58 -16.54
N SER A 52 5.34 -6.78 -15.50
CA SER A 52 6.36 -6.33 -14.54
C SER A 52 6.67 -7.43 -13.53
N PRO A 53 7.94 -7.62 -13.13
CA PRO A 53 8.26 -8.47 -12.00
C PRO A 53 7.66 -7.91 -10.70
N VAL A 54 7.34 -8.80 -9.76
CA VAL A 54 6.86 -8.46 -8.42
C VAL A 54 8.01 -8.58 -7.42
N PRO A 55 8.58 -7.47 -6.92
CA PRO A 55 9.66 -7.50 -5.94
C PRO A 55 9.10 -7.77 -4.53
N ALA A 56 9.99 -7.98 -3.58
CA ALA A 56 9.61 -7.97 -2.17
C ALA A 56 9.15 -6.58 -1.72
N ASN A 57 8.19 -6.55 -0.80
CA ASN A 57 7.84 -5.33 -0.09
C ASN A 57 9.03 -4.81 0.72
N THR A 58 8.96 -3.55 1.14
CA THR A 58 9.97 -2.95 2.02
C THR A 58 9.34 -2.13 3.12
N PHE A 59 10.00 -2.07 4.28
CA PHE A 59 9.78 -1.03 5.28
C PHE A 59 11.13 -0.49 5.73
N ILE A 60 11.32 0.82 5.57
CA ILE A 60 12.55 1.54 5.93
C ILE A 60 12.21 2.48 7.08
N PRO A 61 12.41 2.06 8.35
CA PRO A 61 12.01 2.84 9.52
C PRO A 61 12.67 4.22 9.57
N THR A 62 13.92 4.34 9.14
CA THR A 62 14.67 5.61 9.10
C THR A 62 14.08 6.64 8.13
N ARG A 63 13.26 6.20 7.18
CA ARG A 63 12.54 7.06 6.22
C ARG A 63 11.04 7.12 6.49
N ASN A 64 10.57 6.45 7.55
CA ASN A 64 9.15 6.27 7.85
C ASN A 64 8.33 5.80 6.64
N ARG A 65 8.93 4.96 5.79
CA ARG A 65 8.37 4.60 4.47
C ARG A 65 8.24 3.10 4.31
N GLY A 66 7.03 2.66 3.99
CA GLY A 66 6.72 1.32 3.52
C GLY A 66 6.45 1.27 2.01
N THR A 67 6.50 0.07 1.45
CA THR A 67 5.99 -0.25 0.12
C THR A 67 5.19 -1.54 0.15
N ILE A 68 4.18 -1.59 -0.71
CA ILE A 68 3.42 -2.79 -1.03
C ILE A 68 3.39 -2.88 -2.56
N PHE A 69 3.78 -4.01 -3.13
CA PHE A 69 3.72 -4.25 -4.57
C PHE A 69 2.61 -5.24 -4.87
N VAL A 70 1.69 -4.88 -5.76
CA VAL A 70 0.52 -5.69 -6.08
C VAL A 70 0.26 -5.73 -7.58
N PRO A 71 -0.33 -6.82 -8.09
CA PRO A 71 -0.75 -6.89 -9.48
C PRO A 71 -1.91 -5.93 -9.77
N ARG A 72 -2.09 -5.58 -11.05
CA ARG A 72 -3.06 -4.58 -11.51
C ARG A 72 -4.49 -4.82 -11.01
N TRP A 73 -4.93 -6.07 -10.97
CA TRP A 73 -6.29 -6.43 -10.59
C TRP A 73 -6.63 -6.09 -9.12
N GLN A 74 -5.63 -5.93 -8.23
CA GLN A 74 -5.87 -5.51 -6.84
C GLN A 74 -6.13 -4.02 -6.69
N PHE A 75 -5.92 -3.21 -7.74
CA PHE A 75 -6.07 -1.77 -7.66
C PHE A 75 -7.44 -1.36 -7.12
N GLU A 76 -8.50 -1.97 -7.64
CA GLU A 76 -9.87 -1.64 -7.23
C GLU A 76 -10.11 -1.98 -5.76
N TRP A 77 -9.54 -3.08 -5.25
CA TRP A 77 -9.69 -3.47 -3.84
C TRP A 77 -9.09 -2.43 -2.89
N PHE A 78 -7.90 -1.91 -3.19
CA PHE A 78 -7.28 -0.87 -2.38
C PHE A 78 -8.02 0.47 -2.46
N VAL A 79 -8.51 0.83 -3.65
CA VAL A 79 -9.26 2.07 -3.83
C VAL A 79 -10.61 1.99 -3.11
N ASP A 80 -11.28 0.85 -3.15
CA ASP A 80 -12.55 0.58 -2.47
C ASP A 80 -12.39 0.68 -0.95
N LEU A 81 -11.42 -0.05 -0.39
CA LEU A 81 -11.04 0.03 1.03
C LEU A 81 -10.81 1.48 1.47
N LEU A 82 -10.07 2.26 0.69
CA LEU A 82 -9.73 3.65 1.05
C LEU A 82 -10.88 4.65 0.89
N ARG A 83 -11.88 4.34 0.07
CA ARG A 83 -13.02 5.24 -0.20
C ARG A 83 -14.18 5.00 0.75
N ASN A 84 -14.43 3.75 1.08
CA ASN A 84 -15.64 3.34 1.77
C ASN A 84 -15.38 3.07 3.25
N GLU A 85 -14.19 2.59 3.62
CA GLU A 85 -13.94 2.19 5.01
C GLU A 85 -13.32 3.32 5.84
N LYS A 86 -13.73 3.40 7.11
CA LYS A 86 -13.11 4.28 8.09
C LYS A 86 -13.28 3.77 9.52
N PRO A 87 -12.20 3.66 10.32
CA PRO A 87 -10.82 4.03 9.99
C PRO A 87 -10.03 2.93 9.26
N VAL A 88 -9.16 3.33 8.33
CA VAL A 88 -8.18 2.43 7.69
C VAL A 88 -6.84 2.54 8.39
N TYR A 89 -6.23 1.39 8.68
CA TYR A 89 -4.92 1.26 9.28
C TYR A 89 -3.90 0.67 8.30
N CYS A 90 -2.64 1.04 8.50
CA CYS A 90 -1.51 0.44 7.82
C CYS A 90 -0.58 -0.22 8.84
N TYR A 91 -0.26 -1.49 8.59
CA TYR A 91 0.76 -2.25 9.32
C TYR A 91 2.02 -2.36 8.47
N LEU A 92 3.18 -2.06 9.06
CA LEU A 92 4.49 -2.21 8.43
C LEU A 92 5.42 -3.04 9.33
N ASN A 93 6.20 -3.93 8.71
CA ASN A 93 7.12 -4.82 9.40
C ASN A 93 8.50 -4.82 8.71
N SER A 94 9.56 -4.48 9.44
CA SER A 94 10.91 -4.39 8.87
C SER A 94 11.55 -5.75 8.61
N ASP A 95 11.14 -6.77 9.35
CA ASP A 95 11.75 -8.10 9.33
C ASP A 95 10.98 -9.07 8.41
N SER A 96 9.69 -8.82 8.22
CA SER A 96 8.84 -9.51 7.24
C SER A 96 7.99 -8.51 6.46
N PRO A 97 8.60 -7.70 5.56
CA PRO A 97 7.88 -6.64 4.85
C PRO A 97 6.74 -7.13 3.95
N ASN A 98 6.76 -8.40 3.53
CA ASN A 98 5.66 -9.00 2.78
C ASN A 98 4.36 -9.10 3.60
N TRP A 99 4.41 -8.84 4.91
CA TRP A 99 3.24 -8.73 5.78
C TRP A 99 2.70 -7.30 5.87
N ASN A 100 3.33 -6.33 5.21
CA ASN A 100 2.79 -4.98 5.14
C ASN A 100 1.36 -5.02 4.57
N ALA A 101 0.43 -4.36 5.23
CA ALA A 101 -0.99 -4.46 4.90
C ALA A 101 -1.73 -3.14 5.15
N LEU A 102 -2.81 -2.95 4.41
CA LEU A 102 -3.88 -2.01 4.72
C LEU A 102 -5.10 -2.80 5.14
N TYR A 103 -5.78 -2.36 6.20
CA TYR A 103 -6.89 -3.10 6.80
C TYR A 103 -7.80 -2.16 7.61
N THR A 104 -9.03 -2.61 7.86
CA THR A 104 -10.00 -1.90 8.72
C THR A 104 -9.83 -2.27 10.19
N GLY A 105 -10.63 -1.66 11.06
CA GLY A 105 -10.77 -2.11 12.45
C GLY A 105 -11.49 -3.46 12.56
N GLN A 106 -11.82 -3.88 13.78
CA GLN A 106 -12.80 -4.95 13.95
C GLN A 106 -14.20 -4.36 13.78
N GLU A 107 -14.90 -4.76 12.73
CA GLU A 107 -16.29 -4.36 12.46
C GLU A 107 -17.28 -5.48 12.82
N PRO A 108 -18.50 -5.14 13.26
CA PRO A 108 -19.59 -6.10 13.38
C PRO A 108 -19.93 -6.73 12.03
N VAL A 109 -20.28 -8.02 12.04
CA VAL A 109 -20.69 -8.73 10.83
C VAL A 109 -22.03 -8.18 10.32
N GLY A 110 -22.10 -7.84 9.03
CA GLY A 110 -23.33 -7.41 8.36
C GLY A 110 -23.59 -5.90 8.36
N GLU A 111 -22.60 -5.09 8.74
CA GLU A 111 -22.63 -3.66 8.46
C GLU A 111 -22.55 -3.46 6.94
N HIS A 112 -23.54 -2.76 6.40
CA HIS A 112 -23.53 -2.32 5.01
C HIS A 112 -23.03 -0.88 5.06
N GLU A 113 -21.78 -0.64 4.64
CA GLU A 113 -21.29 0.72 4.41
C GLU A 113 -22.17 1.34 3.30
N LEU A 114 -22.98 2.34 3.66
CA LEU A 114 -24.00 2.98 2.81
C LEU A 114 -23.44 4.15 2.00
#